data_AF-A0A2E5IFZ2-F1
#
_entry.id   AF-A0A2E5IFZ2-F1
#
_cell.length_a   1.000
_cell.length_b   1.000
_cell.length_c   1.000
_cell.angle_alpha   90.00
_cell.angle_beta   90.00
_cell.angle_gamma   90.00
#
_symmetry.space_group_name_H-M   'P 1'
#
loop_
_entity.id
_entity.type
_entity.pdbx_description
1 polymer ?
#
loop_
_entity_poly.entity_id
_entity_poly.type
_entity_poly.pdbx_seq_one_letter_code
_entity_poly.pdbx_strand_id
1 'polypeptide(L)'
;MSGQVEMTNPVDTSVGGMRGHLLRRGVHLSMIGIPYLYFAHGESVADTVGVSLPQLVAGVVLAALLLEGLRLKLGLTVFGQRDYEANQVSALAWGAVGVGFVLLLVPHEAYAWPLIASLALGDPLMGELRRKDMADRQVMVYSTLLILAIWLVSMTQFGTPVWMAFILAPVCMIAEWPRLTYIDDNATMLLIPLALVLLLEPFALVMA
;
A
#
# COMPACT_ATOMS: atom_id res chain seq x y z
N MET A 1 0.59 -28.06 0.15
CA MET A 1 -0.48 -27.07 -0.11
C MET A 1 0.12 -25.98 -0.97
N SER A 2 -0.45 -25.67 -2.14
CA SER A 2 0.03 -24.53 -2.92
C SER A 2 -0.23 -23.26 -2.12
N GLY A 3 0.81 -22.51 -1.76
CA GLY A 3 0.67 -21.24 -1.02
C GLY A 3 0.00 -20.11 -1.82
N GLN A 4 -0.59 -20.42 -2.98
CA GLN A 4 -1.36 -19.51 -3.81
C GLN A 4 -2.86 -19.67 -3.54
N VAL A 5 -3.53 -18.55 -3.28
CA VAL A 5 -4.98 -18.48 -3.06
C VAL A 5 -5.73 -18.26 -4.38
N GLU A 6 -6.92 -18.87 -4.51
CA GLU A 6 -7.81 -18.70 -5.65
C GLU A 6 -8.42 -17.29 -5.69
N MET A 7 -8.62 -16.75 -6.90
CA MET A 7 -9.25 -15.44 -7.09
C MET A 7 -10.74 -15.52 -6.82
N THR A 8 -11.22 -14.77 -5.83
CA THR A 8 -12.65 -14.63 -5.51
C THR A 8 -13.10 -13.20 -5.74
N ASN A 9 -14.38 -13.01 -6.07
CA ASN A 9 -14.95 -11.67 -6.19
C ASN A 9 -15.03 -11.03 -4.79
N PRO A 10 -14.36 -9.88 -4.55
CA PRO A 10 -14.35 -9.27 -3.23
C PRO A 10 -15.73 -8.83 -2.75
N VAL A 11 -16.66 -8.54 -3.66
CA VAL A 11 -18.04 -8.14 -3.29
C VAL A 11 -18.76 -9.28 -2.58
N ASP A 12 -18.52 -10.53 -2.99
CA ASP A 12 -19.26 -11.69 -2.50
C ASP A 12 -18.75 -12.16 -1.14
N THR A 13 -17.50 -11.81 -0.80
CA THR A 13 -16.82 -12.23 0.43
C THR A 13 -16.65 -11.13 1.47
N SER A 14 -17.00 -9.88 1.13
CA SER A 14 -16.86 -8.74 2.04
C SER A 14 -18.11 -8.53 2.89
N VAL A 15 -17.92 -8.28 4.19
CA VAL A 15 -18.97 -7.82 5.08
C VAL A 15 -19.53 -6.49 4.56
N GLY A 16 -20.82 -6.49 4.20
CA GLY A 16 -21.49 -5.34 3.59
C GLY A 16 -21.54 -5.33 2.06
N GLY A 17 -21.08 -6.40 1.40
CA GLY A 17 -21.19 -6.60 -0.04
C GLY A 17 -20.60 -5.44 -0.84
N MET A 18 -21.39 -4.91 -1.78
CA MET A 18 -20.96 -3.78 -2.62
C MET A 18 -20.63 -2.52 -1.80
N ARG A 19 -21.35 -2.25 -0.71
CA ARG A 19 -21.07 -1.07 0.14
C ARG A 19 -19.75 -1.24 0.89
N GLY A 20 -19.46 -2.45 1.37
CA GLY A 20 -18.17 -2.79 1.98
C GLY A 20 -17.02 -2.68 0.98
N HIS A 21 -17.22 -3.18 -0.24
CA HIS A 21 -16.27 -3.03 -1.34
C HIS A 21 -15.97 -1.56 -1.66
N LEU A 22 -17.01 -0.72 -1.79
CA LEU A 22 -16.85 0.72 -2.04
C LEU A 22 -16.11 1.43 -0.90
N LEU A 23 -16.39 1.07 0.36
CA LEU A 23 -15.65 1.61 1.50
C LEU A 23 -14.16 1.24 1.39
N ARG A 24 -13.82 -0.02 1.13
CA ARG A 24 -12.43 -0.45 0.97
C ARG A 24 -11.71 0.35 -0.12
N ARG A 25 -12.38 0.56 -1.26
CA ARG A 25 -11.84 1.38 -2.35
C ARG A 25 -11.65 2.84 -1.92
N GLY A 26 -12.62 3.40 -1.19
CA GLY A 26 -12.48 4.74 -0.60
C GLY A 26 -11.29 4.85 0.35
N VAL A 27 -11.07 3.84 1.21
CA VAL A 27 -9.91 3.79 2.10
C VAL A 27 -8.61 3.78 1.31
N HIS A 28 -8.47 2.90 0.31
CA HIS A 28 -7.27 2.89 -0.56
C HIS A 28 -7.02 4.25 -1.22
N LEU A 29 -8.04 4.83 -1.86
CA LEU A 29 -7.89 6.12 -2.54
C LEU A 29 -7.51 7.24 -1.55
N SER A 30 -8.03 7.18 -0.31
CA SER A 30 -7.68 8.16 0.73
C SER A 30 -6.21 8.09 1.17
N MET A 31 -5.54 6.94 0.98
CA MET A 31 -4.13 6.76 1.36
C MET A 31 -3.19 7.67 0.57
N ILE A 32 -3.60 8.19 -0.59
CA ILE A 32 -2.83 9.20 -1.33
C ILE A 32 -2.60 10.49 -0.53
N GLY A 33 -3.45 10.75 0.47
CA GLY A 33 -3.27 11.87 1.39
C GLY A 33 -2.22 11.63 2.48
N ILE A 34 -1.77 10.39 2.70
CA ILE A 34 -0.82 10.07 3.78
C ILE A 34 0.53 10.77 3.59
N PRO A 35 1.17 10.74 2.40
CA PRO A 35 2.41 11.48 2.18
C PRO A 35 2.24 12.97 2.48
N TYR A 36 1.15 13.58 2.00
CA TYR A 36 0.84 14.99 2.28
C TYR A 36 0.73 15.25 3.79
N LEU A 37 -0.05 14.46 4.52
CA LEU A 37 -0.20 14.61 5.96
C LEU A 37 1.14 14.45 6.69
N TYR A 38 1.97 13.49 6.27
CA TYR A 38 3.29 13.25 6.83
C TYR A 38 4.24 14.44 6.62
N PHE A 39 4.43 14.88 5.38
CA PHE A 39 5.39 15.94 5.05
C PHE A 39 4.91 17.36 5.42
N ALA A 40 3.61 17.64 5.32
CA ALA A 40 3.07 18.97 5.61
C ALA A 40 2.71 19.18 7.09
N HIS A 41 2.30 18.13 7.80
CA HIS A 41 1.75 18.24 9.16
C HIS A 41 2.40 17.30 10.18
N GLY A 42 3.22 16.34 9.76
CA GLY A 42 3.77 15.30 10.62
C GLY A 42 4.52 15.86 11.82
N GLU A 43 5.45 16.78 11.61
CA GLU A 43 6.24 17.39 12.70
C GLU A 43 5.34 18.15 13.69
N SER A 44 4.38 18.94 13.20
CA SER A 44 3.44 19.66 14.07
C SER A 44 2.60 18.73 14.94
N VAL A 45 2.17 17.59 14.40
CA VAL A 45 1.43 16.57 15.16
C VAL A 45 2.35 15.89 16.16
N ALA A 46 3.58 15.54 15.76
CA ALA A 46 4.57 14.90 16.62
C ALA A 46 4.93 15.79 17.82
N ASP A 47 5.19 17.08 17.58
CA ASP A 47 5.44 18.10 18.60
C ASP A 47 4.28 18.25 19.57
N THR A 48 3.04 18.23 19.08
CA THR A 48 1.82 18.34 19.92
C THR A 48 1.69 17.17 20.90
N VAL A 49 2.12 15.98 20.49
CA VAL A 49 2.09 14.76 21.32
C VAL A 49 3.38 14.60 22.15
N GLY A 50 4.41 15.41 21.89
CA GLY A 50 5.69 15.39 22.60
C GLY A 50 6.57 14.20 22.23
N VAL A 51 6.52 13.75 20.97
CA VAL A 51 7.32 12.63 20.43
C VAL A 51 8.00 13.06 19.13
N SER A 52 9.04 12.34 18.69
CA SER A 52 9.62 12.59 17.36
C SER A 52 8.70 12.05 16.25
N LEU A 53 8.78 12.61 15.03
CA LEU A 53 7.99 12.14 13.89
C LEU A 53 8.16 10.62 13.61
N PRO A 54 9.37 10.03 13.65
CA PRO A 54 9.52 8.58 13.54
C PRO A 54 8.82 7.80 14.68
N GLN A 55 8.84 8.31 15.91
CA GLN A 55 8.13 7.70 17.04
C GLN A 55 6.62 7.77 16.85
N LEU A 56 6.10 8.88 16.32
CA LEU A 56 4.68 9.02 15.98
C LEU A 56 4.26 7.96 14.95
N VAL A 57 5.00 7.83 13.84
CA VAL A 57 4.70 6.83 12.80
C VAL A 57 4.79 5.41 13.36
N ALA A 58 5.87 5.09 14.09
CA ALA A 58 6.03 3.78 14.71
C ALA A 58 4.89 3.49 15.70
N GLY A 59 4.47 4.49 16.48
CA GLY A 59 3.34 4.39 17.40
C GLY A 59 2.02 4.08 16.69
N VAL A 60 1.74 4.71 15.55
CA VAL A 60 0.56 4.42 14.73
C VAL A 60 0.59 2.99 14.20
N VAL A 61 1.73 2.52 13.69
CA VAL A 61 1.89 1.13 13.21
C VAL A 61 1.71 0.12 14.33
N LEU A 62 2.34 0.36 15.49
CA LEU A 62 2.22 -0.50 16.65
C LEU A 62 0.78 -0.53 17.18
N ALA A 63 0.09 0.61 17.21
CA ALA A 63 -1.32 0.67 17.57
C ALA A 63 -2.19 -0.14 16.60
N ALA A 64 -1.95 -0.04 15.28
CA ALA A 64 -2.65 -0.83 14.28
C ALA A 64 -2.43 -2.34 14.49
N LEU A 65 -1.20 -2.77 14.78
CA LEU A 65 -0.87 -4.16 15.07
C LEU A 65 -1.49 -4.67 16.38
N LEU A 66 -1.56 -3.83 17.42
CA LEU A 66 -2.21 -4.17 18.68
C LEU A 66 -3.72 -4.36 18.49
N LEU A 67 -4.37 -3.45 17.78
CA LEU A 67 -5.80 -3.55 17.44
C LEU A 67 -6.07 -4.77 16.56
N GLU A 68 -5.19 -5.06 15.62
CA GLU A 68 -5.26 -6.25 14.78
C GLU A 68 -5.13 -7.55 15.60
N GLY A 69 -4.18 -7.60 16.53
CA GLY A 69 -4.04 -8.74 17.45
C GLY A 69 -5.29 -8.96 18.31
N LEU A 70 -5.92 -7.89 18.78
CA LEU A 70 -7.19 -7.97 19.50
C LEU A 70 -8.32 -8.46 18.59
N ARG A 71 -8.42 -7.93 17.37
CA ARG A 71 -9.42 -8.32 16.37
C ARG A 71 -9.34 -9.82 16.06
N LEU A 72 -8.12 -10.33 15.84
CA LEU A 72 -7.86 -11.75 15.60
C LEU A 72 -8.21 -12.63 16.79
N LYS A 73 -7.85 -12.19 18.00
CA LYS A 73 -8.21 -12.91 19.24
C LYS A 73 -9.72 -13.04 19.41
N LEU A 74 -10.48 -12.05 18.95
CA LEU A 74 -11.94 -12.03 19.02
C LEU A 74 -12.61 -12.66 17.79
N GLY A 75 -11.86 -13.02 16.74
CA GLY A 75 -12.41 -13.58 15.49
C GLY A 75 -13.33 -12.63 14.74
N LEU A 76 -13.11 -11.32 14.84
CA LEU A 76 -14.02 -10.30 14.32
C LEU A 76 -13.67 -9.88 12.89
N THR A 77 -14.67 -9.73 12.03
CA THR A 77 -14.58 -8.95 10.78
C THR A 77 -15.35 -7.65 10.93
N VAL A 78 -14.75 -6.54 10.50
CA VAL A 78 -15.42 -5.23 10.43
C VAL A 78 -15.98 -4.98 9.04
N PHE A 79 -16.93 -4.05 8.94
CA PHE A 79 -17.54 -3.68 7.67
C PHE A 79 -16.48 -3.28 6.62
N GLY A 80 -16.54 -3.91 5.44
CA GLY A 80 -15.54 -3.75 4.37
C GLY A 80 -14.40 -4.78 4.37
N GLN A 81 -14.23 -5.55 5.46
CA GLN A 81 -13.31 -6.70 5.51
C GLN A 81 -13.94 -7.96 4.91
N ARG A 82 -13.09 -8.88 4.46
CA ARG A 82 -13.50 -10.18 3.91
C ARG A 82 -13.66 -11.20 5.03
N ASP A 83 -14.56 -12.17 4.86
CA ASP A 83 -14.90 -13.15 5.90
C ASP A 83 -13.68 -13.93 6.43
N TYR A 84 -12.75 -14.29 5.54
CA TYR A 84 -11.54 -15.01 5.94
C TYR A 84 -10.60 -14.17 6.82
N GLU A 85 -10.69 -12.83 6.78
CA GLU A 85 -9.85 -11.97 7.60
C GLU A 85 -10.15 -12.16 9.10
N ALA A 86 -11.27 -12.75 9.50
CA ALA A 86 -11.53 -13.12 10.91
C ALA A 86 -10.36 -13.92 11.55
N ASN A 87 -9.62 -14.69 10.76
CA ASN A 87 -8.60 -15.64 11.23
C ASN A 87 -7.17 -15.33 10.75
N GLN A 88 -6.96 -14.24 10.00
CA GLN A 88 -5.65 -13.86 9.49
C GLN A 88 -5.45 -12.35 9.46
N VAL A 89 -4.20 -11.91 9.43
CA VAL A 89 -3.86 -10.48 9.42
C VAL A 89 -4.58 -9.77 8.27
N SER A 90 -5.31 -8.71 8.60
CA SER A 90 -6.14 -7.96 7.67
C SER A 90 -5.32 -7.15 6.66
N ALA A 91 -5.92 -6.90 5.49
CA ALA A 91 -5.36 -6.03 4.46
C ALA A 91 -5.05 -4.62 4.99
N LEU A 92 -5.86 -4.13 5.93
CA LEU A 92 -5.66 -2.83 6.59
C LEU A 92 -4.39 -2.83 7.45
N ALA A 93 -4.18 -3.87 8.26
CA ALA A 93 -2.99 -3.98 9.11
C ALA A 93 -1.72 -4.14 8.25
N TRP A 94 -1.78 -4.92 7.18
CA TRP A 94 -0.70 -5.06 6.21
C TRP A 94 -0.38 -3.74 5.49
N GLY A 95 -1.41 -2.99 5.09
CA GLY A 95 -1.25 -1.65 4.53
C GLY A 95 -0.61 -0.67 5.52
N ALA A 96 -1.02 -0.70 6.79
CA ALA A 96 -0.43 0.14 7.84
C ALA A 96 1.07 -0.17 8.05
N VAL A 97 1.45 -1.44 8.08
CA VAL A 97 2.87 -1.85 8.16
C VAL A 97 3.65 -1.37 6.94
N GLY A 98 3.15 -1.63 5.73
CA GLY A 98 3.81 -1.24 4.49
C GLY A 98 4.03 0.27 4.40
N VAL A 99 2.97 1.06 4.63
CA VAL A 99 3.04 2.53 4.60
C VAL A 99 3.96 3.05 5.71
N GLY A 100 3.84 2.51 6.92
CA GLY A 100 4.70 2.87 8.03
C GLY A 100 6.18 2.64 7.72
N PHE A 101 6.52 1.52 7.09
CA PHE A 101 7.89 1.22 6.71
C PHE A 101 8.41 2.16 5.62
N VAL A 102 7.58 2.54 4.65
CA VAL A 102 7.95 3.58 3.67
C VAL A 102 8.32 4.87 4.39
N LEU A 103 7.45 5.35 5.30
CA LEU A 103 7.67 6.60 6.02
C LEU A 103 8.83 6.53 7.04
N LEU A 104 9.20 5.35 7.53
CA LEU A 104 10.30 5.18 8.48
C LEU A 104 11.66 4.95 7.80
N LEU A 105 11.68 4.24 6.66
CA LEU A 105 12.92 3.81 6.01
C LEU A 105 13.34 4.71 4.85
N VAL A 106 12.37 5.34 4.18
CA VAL A 106 12.61 6.30 3.09
C VAL A 106 11.77 7.56 3.32
N PRO A 107 11.99 8.32 4.42
CA PRO A 107 11.22 9.54 4.77
C PRO A 107 11.51 10.72 3.84
N HIS A 108 11.47 10.51 2.52
CA HIS A 108 11.78 11.47 1.49
C HIS A 108 10.69 11.49 0.43
N GLU A 109 10.24 12.68 0.04
CA GLU A 109 9.09 12.88 -0.86
C GLU A 109 9.25 12.11 -2.17
N ALA A 110 10.46 12.14 -2.76
CA ALA A 110 10.80 11.44 -4.00
C ALA A 110 10.51 9.93 -3.99
N TYR A 111 10.39 9.30 -2.81
CA TYR A 111 10.12 7.86 -2.67
C TYR A 111 8.79 7.57 -2.00
N ALA A 112 8.47 8.26 -0.92
CA ALA A 112 7.25 8.02 -0.17
C ALA A 112 5.99 8.30 -1.00
N TRP A 113 5.97 9.40 -1.78
CA TRP A 113 4.86 9.73 -2.66
C TRP A 113 4.59 8.64 -3.71
N PRO A 114 5.53 8.29 -4.59
CA PRO A 114 5.24 7.31 -5.63
C PRO A 114 4.97 5.92 -5.09
N LEU A 115 5.61 5.48 -4.00
CA LEU A 115 5.33 4.17 -3.39
C LEU A 115 3.90 4.10 -2.86
N ILE A 116 3.49 5.06 -2.01
CA ILE A 116 2.16 5.05 -1.39
C ILE A 116 1.07 5.30 -2.43
N ALA A 117 1.29 6.21 -3.39
CA ALA A 117 0.33 6.44 -4.48
C ALA A 117 0.18 5.22 -5.40
N SER A 118 1.25 4.46 -5.65
CA SER A 118 1.19 3.21 -6.43
C SER A 118 0.29 2.18 -5.76
N LEU A 119 0.33 2.04 -4.43
CA LEU A 119 -0.63 1.21 -3.69
C LEU A 119 -2.04 1.81 -3.74
N ALA A 120 -2.16 3.10 -3.40
CA ALA A 120 -3.45 3.78 -3.22
C ALA A 120 -4.30 3.80 -4.49
N LEU A 121 -3.67 3.90 -5.66
CA LEU A 121 -4.35 3.97 -6.96
C LEU A 121 -4.19 2.70 -7.79
N GLY A 122 -3.01 2.07 -7.74
CA GLY A 122 -2.70 0.89 -8.54
C GLY A 122 -3.48 -0.35 -8.11
N ASP A 123 -3.56 -0.66 -6.80
CA ASP A 123 -4.35 -1.80 -6.33
C ASP A 123 -5.84 -1.66 -6.70
N PRO A 124 -6.52 -0.53 -6.39
CA PRO A 124 -7.89 -0.33 -6.83
C PRO A 124 -8.08 -0.53 -8.32
N LEU A 125 -7.20 0.04 -9.17
CA LEU A 125 -7.29 -0.15 -10.60
C LEU A 125 -7.19 -1.64 -10.97
N MET A 126 -6.16 -2.34 -10.50
CA MET A 126 -5.96 -3.77 -10.79
C MET A 126 -7.18 -4.60 -10.41
N GLY A 127 -7.70 -4.40 -9.20
CA GLY A 127 -8.88 -5.10 -8.73
C GLY A 127 -10.16 -4.76 -9.51
N GLU A 128 -10.35 -3.51 -9.93
CA GLU A 128 -11.51 -3.12 -10.74
C GLU A 128 -11.44 -3.64 -12.18
N LEU A 129 -10.25 -3.67 -12.80
CA LEU A 129 -10.06 -4.23 -14.13
C LEU A 129 -10.34 -5.74 -14.12
N ARG A 130 -9.81 -6.47 -13.13
CA ARG A 130 -10.06 -7.91 -12.95
C ARG A 130 -11.52 -8.23 -12.68
N ARG A 131 -12.21 -7.42 -11.87
CA ARG A 131 -13.66 -7.61 -11.62
C ARG A 131 -14.54 -7.32 -12.84
N LYS A 132 -13.99 -6.72 -13.89
CA LYS A 132 -14.64 -6.52 -15.21
C LYS A 132 -14.20 -7.56 -16.24
N ASP A 133 -13.63 -8.68 -15.79
CA ASP A 133 -13.17 -9.79 -16.63
C ASP A 133 -12.16 -9.39 -17.71
N MET A 134 -11.37 -8.34 -17.46
CA MET A 134 -10.30 -7.94 -18.37
C MET A 134 -9.15 -8.95 -18.33
N ALA A 135 -8.57 -9.23 -19.50
CA ALA A 135 -7.48 -10.19 -19.61
C ALA A 135 -6.25 -9.73 -18.80
N ASP A 136 -5.53 -10.68 -18.18
CA ASP A 136 -4.36 -10.40 -17.34
C ASP A 136 -3.35 -9.47 -18.02
N ARG A 137 -3.05 -9.70 -19.31
CA ARG A 137 -2.15 -8.82 -20.08
C ARG A 137 -2.64 -7.38 -20.13
N GLN A 138 -3.94 -7.14 -20.25
CA GLN A 138 -4.51 -5.79 -20.24
C GLN A 138 -4.40 -5.17 -18.85
N VAL A 139 -4.71 -5.93 -17.79
CA VAL A 139 -4.55 -5.49 -16.40
C VAL A 139 -3.10 -5.06 -16.14
N MET A 140 -2.13 -5.88 -16.53
CA MET A 140 -0.70 -5.57 -16.39
C MET A 140 -0.31 -4.29 -17.11
N VAL A 141 -0.72 -4.13 -18.37
CA VAL A 141 -0.38 -2.95 -19.17
C VAL A 141 -1.00 -1.68 -18.58
N TYR A 142 -2.31 -1.66 -18.33
CA TYR A 142 -2.97 -0.45 -17.82
C TYR A 142 -2.50 -0.05 -16.43
N SER A 143 -2.23 -1.03 -15.57
CA SER A 143 -1.73 -0.76 -14.21
C SER A 143 -0.29 -0.28 -14.22
N THR A 144 0.57 -0.87 -15.07
CA THR A 144 1.94 -0.38 -15.25
C THR A 144 1.96 1.04 -15.81
N LEU A 145 1.07 1.38 -16.75
CA LEU A 145 0.96 2.74 -17.30
C LEU A 145 0.51 3.76 -16.26
N LEU A 146 -0.50 3.42 -15.44
CA LEU A 146 -0.93 4.27 -14.33
C LEU A 146 0.22 4.49 -13.34
N ILE A 147 0.87 3.41 -12.91
CA ILE A 147 1.96 3.48 -11.95
C ILE A 147 3.13 4.28 -12.54
N LEU A 148 3.50 4.05 -13.79
CA LEU A 148 4.53 4.85 -14.46
C LEU A 148 4.18 6.34 -14.45
N ALA A 149 2.92 6.71 -14.73
CA ALA A 149 2.48 8.09 -14.63
C ALA A 149 2.65 8.67 -13.22
N ILE A 150 2.32 7.91 -12.16
CA ILE A 150 2.53 8.31 -10.76
C ILE A 150 4.01 8.59 -10.49
N TRP A 151 4.90 7.70 -10.93
CA TRP A 151 6.33 7.87 -10.75
C TRP A 151 6.90 9.05 -11.57
N LEU A 152 6.39 9.30 -12.78
CA LEU A 152 6.79 10.45 -13.59
C LEU A 152 6.28 11.78 -13.01
N VAL A 153 5.07 11.82 -12.46
CA VAL A 153 4.58 12.98 -11.70
C VAL A 153 5.50 13.24 -10.51
N SER A 154 5.88 12.18 -9.78
CA SER A 154 6.79 12.29 -8.63
C SER A 154 8.19 12.75 -9.04
N MET A 155 8.67 12.34 -10.23
CA MET A 155 9.90 12.88 -10.82
C MET A 155 9.82 14.40 -11.01
N THR A 156 8.72 14.91 -11.56
CA THR A 156 8.57 16.35 -11.79
C THR A 156 8.32 17.17 -10.53
N GLN A 157 7.65 16.61 -9.52
CA GLN A 157 7.26 17.32 -8.30
C GLN A 157 8.30 17.21 -7.18
N PHE A 158 8.90 16.04 -7.03
CA PHE A 158 9.73 15.68 -5.87
C PHE A 158 11.14 15.23 -6.23
N GLY A 159 11.51 15.27 -7.52
CA GLY A 159 12.86 14.94 -7.97
C GLY A 159 13.17 13.44 -8.00
N THR A 160 12.16 12.57 -8.05
CA THR A 160 12.36 11.12 -8.22
C THR A 160 13.21 10.82 -9.48
N PRO A 161 14.29 10.03 -9.39
CA PRO A 161 15.11 9.69 -10.55
C PRO A 161 14.30 8.97 -11.64
N VAL A 162 14.32 9.51 -12.85
CA VAL A 162 13.50 9.00 -13.98
C VAL A 162 13.80 7.53 -14.31
N TRP A 163 15.04 7.09 -14.17
CA TRP A 163 15.42 5.71 -14.43
C TRP A 163 14.81 4.74 -13.41
N MET A 164 14.61 5.17 -12.15
CA MET A 164 13.92 4.37 -11.14
C MET A 164 12.44 4.24 -11.47
N ALA A 165 11.80 5.26 -12.06
CA ALA A 165 10.39 5.19 -12.48
C ALA A 165 10.14 4.02 -13.46
N PHE A 166 11.03 3.84 -14.44
CA PHE A 166 10.92 2.75 -15.42
C PHE A 166 11.16 1.35 -14.83
N ILE A 167 11.89 1.25 -13.71
CA ILE A 167 12.13 -0.02 -13.01
C ILE A 167 11.00 -0.30 -12.01
N LEU A 168 10.62 0.70 -11.22
CA LEU A 168 9.70 0.50 -10.11
C LEU A 168 8.24 0.43 -10.53
N ALA A 169 7.86 1.06 -11.64
CA ALA A 169 6.50 0.92 -12.15
C ALA A 169 6.10 -0.53 -12.47
N PRO A 170 6.87 -1.30 -13.27
CA PRO A 170 6.57 -2.71 -13.48
C PRO A 170 6.74 -3.55 -12.21
N VAL A 171 7.70 -3.23 -11.34
CA VAL A 171 7.89 -3.96 -10.06
C VAL A 171 6.68 -3.80 -9.14
N CYS A 172 6.12 -2.60 -8.99
CA CYS A 172 4.91 -2.39 -8.19
C CYS A 172 3.72 -3.18 -8.73
N MET A 173 3.55 -3.23 -10.05
CA MET A 173 2.51 -4.05 -10.68
C MET A 173 2.74 -5.55 -10.44
N ILE A 174 3.97 -6.04 -10.64
CA ILE A 174 4.32 -7.45 -10.42
C ILE A 174 4.16 -7.83 -8.95
N ALA A 175 4.42 -6.90 -8.03
CA ALA A 175 4.32 -7.12 -6.59
C ALA A 175 2.89 -7.41 -6.10
N GLU A 176 1.86 -7.11 -6.90
CA GLU A 176 0.48 -7.52 -6.60
C GLU A 176 0.23 -9.01 -6.90
N TRP A 177 1.03 -9.63 -7.77
CA TRP A 177 0.78 -10.99 -8.25
C TRP A 177 0.93 -12.11 -7.20
N PRO A 178 1.86 -12.05 -6.23
CA PRO A 178 1.99 -13.06 -5.20
C PRO A 178 0.74 -13.15 -4.31
N ARG A 179 -0.16 -14.09 -4.60
CA ARG A 179 -1.35 -14.37 -3.77
C ARG A 179 -0.99 -15.24 -2.58
N LEU A 180 -0.29 -14.69 -1.60
CA LEU A 180 0.16 -15.39 -0.40
C LEU A 180 -0.99 -15.54 0.61
N THR A 181 -1.05 -16.68 1.28
CA THR A 181 -2.11 -16.95 2.27
C THR A 181 -2.10 -15.97 3.45
N TYR A 182 -0.91 -15.60 3.93
CA TYR A 182 -0.76 -14.83 5.18
C TYR A 182 -0.31 -13.38 4.98
N ILE A 183 0.12 -13.03 3.77
CA ILE A 183 0.61 -11.69 3.44
C ILE A 183 -0.31 -11.13 2.35
N ASP A 184 -0.93 -10.00 2.66
CA ASP A 184 -1.85 -9.32 1.74
C ASP A 184 -1.09 -8.56 0.65
N ASP A 185 -1.75 -8.34 -0.49
CA ASP A 185 -1.22 -7.62 -1.65
C ASP A 185 -0.82 -6.18 -1.30
N ASN A 186 -1.49 -5.55 -0.33
CA ASN A 186 -1.09 -4.24 0.20
C ASN A 186 0.34 -4.23 0.74
N ALA A 187 0.74 -5.30 1.42
CA ALA A 187 2.08 -5.42 1.95
C ALA A 187 3.09 -5.64 0.82
N THR A 188 2.81 -6.57 -0.10
CA THR A 188 3.76 -6.89 -1.18
C THR A 188 3.97 -5.70 -2.12
N MET A 189 2.90 -4.98 -2.48
CA MET A 189 2.94 -3.77 -3.30
C MET A 189 3.69 -2.59 -2.69
N LEU A 190 4.01 -2.61 -1.38
CA LEU A 190 4.87 -1.62 -0.76
C LEU A 190 6.24 -2.18 -0.40
N LEU A 191 6.31 -3.32 0.29
CA LEU A 191 7.55 -3.87 0.83
C LEU A 191 8.52 -4.32 -0.26
N ILE A 192 8.04 -4.89 -1.37
CA ILE A 192 8.88 -5.31 -2.48
C ILE A 192 9.52 -4.10 -3.20
N PRO A 193 8.74 -3.10 -3.68
CA PRO A 193 9.34 -1.93 -4.31
C PRO A 193 10.14 -1.07 -3.32
N LEU A 194 9.75 -1.00 -2.04
CA LEU A 194 10.55 -0.34 -0.99
C LEU A 194 11.91 -0.99 -0.83
N ALA A 195 11.98 -2.33 -0.76
CA ALA A 195 13.25 -3.04 -0.69
C ALA A 195 14.14 -2.72 -1.90
N LEU A 196 13.55 -2.62 -3.09
CA LEU A 196 14.30 -2.23 -4.29
C LEU A 196 14.75 -0.77 -4.24
N VAL A 197 13.93 0.16 -3.75
CA VAL A 197 14.35 1.56 -3.52
C VAL A 197 15.56 1.60 -2.60
N LEU A 198 15.54 0.90 -1.47
CA LEU A 198 16.66 0.87 -0.52
C LEU A 198 17.96 0.31 -1.14
N LEU A 199 17.85 -0.68 -2.03
CA LEU A 199 18.99 -1.23 -2.76
C LEU A 199 19.53 -0.28 -3.85
N LEU A 200 18.65 0.49 -4.48
CA LEU A 200 18.99 1.43 -5.55
C LEU A 200 19.46 2.79 -5.01
N GLU A 201 19.05 3.16 -3.80
CA GLU A 201 19.31 4.46 -3.21
C GLU A 201 20.80 4.86 -3.20
N PRO A 202 21.77 3.97 -2.84
CA PRO A 202 23.19 4.33 -2.87
C PRO A 202 23.72 4.76 -4.25
N PHE A 203 23.00 4.42 -5.33
CA PHE A 203 23.33 4.86 -6.70
C PHE A 203 22.50 6.08 -7.12
N ALA A 204 21.32 6.24 -6.54
CA ALA A 204 20.40 7.34 -6.82
C ALA A 204 20.78 8.64 -6.08
N LEU A 205 21.35 8.51 -4.87
CA LEU A 205 21.82 9.61 -4.00
C LEU A 205 20.74 10.66 -3.73
N VAL A 206 19.49 10.23 -3.53
CA VAL A 206 18.35 11.12 -3.30
C VAL A 206 18.25 11.53 -1.83
N MET A 207 18.61 10.65 -0.91
CA MET A 207 18.63 10.86 0.54
C MET A 207 20.05 11.10 1.08
N ALA A 208 21.03 11.36 0.19
CA ALA A 208 22.43 11.56 0.53
C ALA A 208 22.76 13.00 0.97
#